data_AF-A0A3F3RKB3-F1
#
_entry.id   AF-A0A3F3RKB3-F1
#
_cell.length_a   1.000
_cell.length_b   1.000
_cell.length_c   1.000
_cell.angle_alpha   90.00
_cell.angle_beta   90.00
_cell.angle_gamma   90.00
#
_symmetry.space_group_name_H-M   'P 1'
#
loop_
_entity.id
_entity.type
_entity.pdbx_description
1 polymer ?
#
loop_
_entity_poly.entity_id
_entity_poly.type
_entity_poly.pdbx_seq_one_letter_code
_entity_poly.pdbx_strand_id
1 'polypeptide(L)'
;MSSDNDYMSFLNKANADLNASQFQPQRGNTSSTPRTQTIHTNVRVPAPLTSVDAFYVSETDEPFEPVALKWPDAERGIWPDAAALSNLVSPDADLSNSIETLTFSTFDPRNQYAGVVRAVRAAVGDEEGAAVKVYRVEVARSRVEYFVLALDGTEGLVVGLRAKAIET
;
A
#
# COMPACT_ATOMS: atom_id res chain seq x y z
N MET A 1 35.61 7.15 -36.32
CA MET A 1 34.57 8.06 -35.81
C MET A 1 33.28 7.25 -35.73
N SER A 2 33.03 6.62 -34.59
CA SER A 2 31.87 5.74 -34.37
C SER A 2 31.26 6.14 -33.03
N SER A 3 30.54 7.26 -33.02
CA SER A 3 30.13 7.91 -31.78
C SER A 3 28.84 8.70 -32.00
N ASP A 4 27.83 8.05 -32.57
CA ASP A 4 26.49 8.63 -32.62
C ASP A 4 25.37 7.58 -32.54
N ASN A 5 25.62 6.35 -33.04
CA ASN A 5 24.62 5.29 -32.98
C ASN A 5 24.47 4.64 -31.59
N ASP A 6 25.54 4.60 -30.79
CA ASP A 6 25.48 4.02 -29.44
C ASP A 6 24.84 4.99 -28.42
N TYR A 7 24.96 6.30 -28.62
CA TYR A 7 24.33 7.29 -27.72
C TYR A 7 22.80 7.30 -27.87
N MET A 8 22.30 7.18 -29.11
CA MET A 8 20.87 7.02 -29.41
C MET A 8 20.29 5.74 -28.79
N SER A 9 21.10 4.67 -28.71
CA SER A 9 20.68 3.39 -28.16
C SER A 9 20.48 3.42 -26.64
N PHE A 10 21.26 4.23 -25.91
CA PHE A 10 21.04 4.47 -24.48
C PHE A 10 19.80 5.33 -24.21
N LEU A 11 19.55 6.36 -25.02
CA LEU A 11 18.34 7.21 -24.89
C LEU A 11 17.05 6.43 -25.19
N ASN A 12 17.05 5.56 -26.20
CA ASN A 12 15.90 4.72 -26.50
C ASN A 12 15.67 3.62 -25.45
N LYS A 13 16.74 3.09 -24.83
CA LYS A 13 16.60 2.05 -23.81
C LYS A 13 16.03 2.58 -22.49
N ALA A 14 16.33 3.83 -22.13
CA ALA A 14 15.73 4.48 -20.96
C ALA A 14 14.23 4.79 -21.13
N ASN A 15 13.80 5.12 -22.36
CA ASN A 15 12.39 5.40 -22.65
C ASN A 15 11.55 4.12 -22.89
N ALA A 16 12.19 3.00 -23.25
CA ALA A 16 11.50 1.72 -23.38
C ALA A 16 11.12 1.10 -22.01
N ASP A 17 11.93 1.30 -20.96
CA ASP A 17 11.62 0.80 -19.61
C ASP A 17 10.45 1.57 -18.96
N LEU A 18 10.31 2.86 -19.29
CA LEU A 18 9.19 3.71 -18.80
C LEU A 18 7.86 3.40 -19.50
N ASN A 19 7.86 2.92 -20.75
CA ASN A 19 6.65 2.48 -21.46
C ASN A 19 6.33 0.99 -21.29
N ALA A 20 7.28 0.15 -20.88
CA ALA A 20 7.03 -1.24 -20.48
C ALA A 20 6.45 -1.37 -19.05
N SER A 21 6.32 -0.25 -18.33
CA SER A 21 5.67 -0.17 -17.02
C SER A 21 4.13 -0.17 -17.10
N GLN A 22 3.56 -0.35 -18.29
CA GLN A 22 2.14 -0.57 -18.50
C GLN A 22 1.89 -1.94 -19.15
N PHE A 23 1.47 -2.89 -18.31
CA PHE A 23 0.79 -4.14 -18.68
C PHE A 23 1.57 -5.14 -19.55
N GLN A 24 2.40 -5.94 -18.89
CA GLN A 24 2.60 -7.34 -19.26
C GLN A 24 2.86 -8.18 -18.00
N PRO A 25 1.95 -9.08 -17.60
CA PRO A 25 2.28 -10.11 -16.62
C PRO A 25 3.24 -11.10 -17.28
N GLN A 26 4.54 -10.88 -17.05
CA GLN A 26 5.57 -11.82 -17.44
C GLN A 26 5.36 -13.11 -16.63
N ARG A 27 4.77 -14.12 -17.27
CA ARG A 27 4.74 -15.51 -16.79
C ARG A 27 6.16 -16.06 -16.84
N GLY A 28 6.97 -15.66 -15.87
CA GLY A 28 8.21 -16.32 -15.50
C GLY A 28 7.93 -17.28 -14.37
N ASN A 29 8.20 -18.56 -14.59
CA ASN A 29 8.04 -19.64 -13.62
C ASN A 29 9.11 -19.52 -12.52
N THR A 30 8.92 -18.56 -11.61
CA THR A 30 9.61 -18.39 -10.32
C THR A 30 8.50 -18.05 -9.35
N SER A 31 8.41 -18.67 -8.17
CA SER A 31 7.35 -18.43 -7.18
C SER A 31 7.10 -16.93 -7.00
N SER A 32 6.06 -16.41 -7.67
CA SER A 32 5.80 -14.98 -7.76
C SER A 32 5.15 -14.57 -6.46
N THR A 33 5.89 -13.86 -5.61
CA THR A 33 5.32 -13.23 -4.42
C THR A 33 4.13 -12.37 -4.85
N PRO A 34 2.94 -12.57 -4.26
CA PRO A 34 1.75 -11.76 -4.52
C PRO A 34 2.10 -10.27 -4.50
N ARG A 35 1.65 -9.55 -5.54
CA ARG A 35 1.79 -8.10 -5.59
C ARG A 35 0.54 -7.48 -4.98
N THR A 36 0.76 -6.53 -4.08
CA THR A 36 -0.32 -5.73 -3.49
C THR A 36 -0.34 -4.33 -4.10
N GLN A 37 -1.54 -3.88 -4.45
CA GLN A 37 -1.82 -2.53 -4.92
C GLN A 37 -2.22 -1.64 -3.75
N THR A 38 -1.80 -0.38 -3.79
CA THR A 38 -2.12 0.62 -2.77
C THR A 38 -3.10 1.67 -3.28
N ILE A 39 -3.17 1.91 -4.60
CA ILE A 39 -4.01 2.94 -5.20
C ILE A 39 -4.86 2.31 -6.31
N HIS A 40 -6.19 2.47 -6.23
CA HIS A 40 -7.11 2.06 -7.29
C HIS A 40 -7.20 3.13 -8.40
N THR A 41 -7.55 2.69 -9.62
CA THR A 41 -7.70 3.58 -10.77
C THR A 41 -8.78 4.64 -10.54
N ASN A 42 -8.48 5.87 -10.95
CA ASN A 42 -9.35 7.05 -10.79
C ASN A 42 -9.68 7.40 -9.33
N VAL A 43 -8.79 7.07 -8.40
CA VAL A 43 -8.88 7.50 -7.00
C VAL A 43 -7.83 8.57 -6.73
N ARG A 44 -8.24 9.66 -6.08
CA ARG A 44 -7.32 10.70 -5.63
C ARG A 44 -6.77 10.30 -4.26
N VAL A 45 -5.45 10.34 -4.10
CA VAL A 45 -4.82 10.16 -2.79
C VAL A 45 -5.03 11.42 -1.95
N PRO A 46 -5.57 11.30 -0.71
CA PRO A 46 -5.65 12.41 0.22
C PRO A 46 -4.29 13.06 0.49
N ALA A 47 -4.25 14.40 0.42
CA ALA A 47 -3.01 15.16 0.62
C ALA A 47 -2.26 14.84 1.94
N PRO A 48 -2.95 14.66 3.10
CA PRO A 48 -2.27 14.32 4.35
C PRO A 48 -1.39 13.07 4.28
N LEU A 49 -1.76 12.08 3.46
CA LEU A 49 -1.01 10.82 3.31
C LEU A 49 0.28 11.01 2.50
N THR A 50 0.29 11.98 1.59
CA THR A 50 1.47 12.26 0.74
C THR A 50 2.55 13.06 1.45
N SER A 51 2.21 13.70 2.58
CA SER A 51 3.14 14.52 3.37
C SER A 51 3.81 13.75 4.51
N VAL A 52 3.54 12.45 4.64
CA VAL A 52 4.15 11.61 5.68
C VAL A 52 5.55 11.19 5.24
N ASP A 53 6.56 11.82 5.83
CA ASP A 53 7.95 11.43 5.71
C ASP A 53 8.33 10.56 6.92
N ALA A 54 7.93 9.30 6.87
CA ALA A 54 8.20 8.31 7.91
C ALA A 54 8.63 6.99 7.28
N PHE A 55 9.50 6.27 7.99
CA PHE A 55 10.01 4.97 7.60
C PHE A 55 9.62 3.94 8.65
N TYR A 56 9.17 2.77 8.20
CA TYR A 56 8.88 1.66 9.07
C TYR A 56 10.16 0.95 9.45
N VAL A 57 10.52 1.06 10.73
CA VAL A 57 11.74 0.47 11.29
C VAL A 57 11.61 -1.05 11.27
N SER A 58 12.35 -1.67 10.36
CA SER A 58 12.46 -3.12 10.16
C SER A 58 13.84 -3.43 9.58
N GLU A 59 14.13 -4.65 9.15
CA GLU A 59 15.44 -4.95 8.53
C GLU A 59 15.74 -4.10 7.28
N THR A 60 14.71 -3.57 6.60
CA THR A 60 14.84 -2.85 5.33
C THR A 60 14.51 -1.36 5.40
N ASP A 61 14.03 -0.85 6.54
CA ASP A 61 13.67 0.56 6.75
C ASP A 61 12.90 1.19 5.56
N GLU A 62 11.76 0.60 5.20
CA GLU A 62 10.97 1.01 4.03
C GLU A 62 10.06 2.21 4.35
N PRO A 63 9.86 3.16 3.41
CA PRO A 63 8.95 4.29 3.62
C PRO A 63 7.49 3.83 3.69
N PHE A 64 6.65 4.63 4.36
CA PHE A 64 5.21 4.46 4.26
C PHE A 64 4.70 4.90 2.89
N GLU A 65 3.86 4.06 2.27
CA GLU A 65 3.26 4.34 0.97
C GLU A 65 1.77 4.66 1.11
N PRO A 66 1.24 5.70 0.42
CA PRO A 66 -0.16 6.05 0.50
C PRO A 66 -1.07 4.96 -0.07
N VAL A 67 -2.19 4.74 0.61
CA VAL A 67 -3.24 3.80 0.23
C VAL A 67 -4.54 4.56 -0.03
N ALA A 68 -5.18 4.28 -1.15
CA ALA A 68 -6.51 4.75 -1.51
C ALA A 68 -7.22 3.71 -2.39
N LEU A 69 -8.08 2.91 -1.77
CA LEU A 69 -8.76 1.76 -2.39
C LEU A 69 -10.26 2.01 -2.41
N LYS A 70 -10.96 1.63 -3.48
CA LYS A 70 -12.41 1.76 -3.57
C LYS A 70 -13.08 0.75 -2.66
N TRP A 71 -13.95 1.22 -1.77
CA TRP A 71 -14.70 0.39 -0.85
C TRP A 71 -16.08 1.01 -0.60
N PRO A 72 -17.10 0.65 -1.41
CA PRO A 72 -18.42 1.30 -1.34
C PRO A 72 -19.11 1.07 0.02
N ASP A 73 -18.80 -0.02 0.70
CA ASP A 73 -19.32 -0.31 2.04
C ASP A 73 -18.72 0.62 3.12
N ALA A 74 -17.71 1.45 2.80
CA ALA A 74 -17.20 2.52 3.66
C ALA A 74 -18.29 3.54 4.02
N GLU A 75 -19.19 3.86 3.07
CA GLU A 75 -20.33 4.79 3.29
C GLU A 75 -21.25 4.31 4.42
N ARG A 76 -21.27 2.99 4.65
CA ARG A 76 -22.06 2.32 5.68
C ARG A 76 -21.27 2.09 6.97
N GLY A 77 -20.03 2.55 7.03
CA GLY A 77 -19.10 2.33 8.15
C GLY A 77 -18.63 0.89 8.29
N ILE A 78 -18.79 0.07 7.25
CA ILE A 78 -18.40 -1.35 7.27
C ILE A 78 -16.94 -1.44 6.84
N TRP A 79 -16.12 -2.13 7.65
CA TRP A 79 -14.72 -2.36 7.35
C TRP A 79 -14.54 -3.59 6.46
N PRO A 80 -13.53 -3.60 5.56
CA PRO A 80 -13.19 -4.82 4.83
C PRO A 80 -12.75 -5.90 5.83
N ASP A 81 -13.29 -7.10 5.66
CA ASP A 81 -12.77 -8.29 6.30
C ASP A 81 -11.51 -8.79 5.55
N ALA A 82 -10.95 -9.91 6.00
CA ALA A 82 -9.73 -10.45 5.39
C ALA A 82 -9.90 -10.78 3.90
N ALA A 83 -11.05 -11.33 3.51
CA ALA A 83 -11.34 -11.69 2.12
C ALA A 83 -11.55 -10.46 1.23
N ALA A 84 -12.32 -9.48 1.71
CA ALA A 84 -12.52 -8.21 1.03
C ALA A 84 -11.19 -7.47 0.88
N LEU A 85 -10.39 -7.37 1.95
CA LEU A 85 -9.09 -6.70 1.88
C LEU A 85 -8.15 -7.41 0.91
N SER A 86 -8.11 -8.75 0.93
CA SER A 86 -7.32 -9.54 -0.03
C SER A 86 -7.67 -9.15 -1.46
N ASN A 87 -8.96 -9.11 -1.82
CA ASN A 87 -9.39 -8.74 -3.16
C ASN A 87 -9.08 -7.26 -3.49
N LEU A 88 -9.16 -6.37 -2.50
CA LEU A 88 -8.83 -4.95 -2.68
C LEU A 88 -7.35 -4.73 -2.97
N VAL A 89 -6.45 -5.46 -2.30
CA VAL A 89 -5.01 -5.28 -2.43
C VAL A 89 -4.38 -6.22 -3.46
N SER A 90 -4.92 -7.42 -3.68
CA SER A 90 -4.36 -8.40 -4.60
C SER A 90 -5.49 -9.16 -5.32
N PRO A 91 -6.07 -8.60 -6.39
CA PRO A 91 -7.16 -9.27 -7.13
C PRO A 91 -6.70 -10.58 -7.81
N ASP A 92 -5.38 -10.74 -8.00
CA ASP A 92 -4.78 -11.91 -8.65
C ASP A 92 -4.33 -13.00 -7.65
N ALA A 93 -4.40 -12.75 -6.34
CA ALA A 93 -3.96 -13.71 -5.32
C ALA A 93 -4.89 -13.72 -4.10
N ASP A 94 -5.20 -14.92 -3.61
CA ASP A 94 -5.94 -15.09 -2.37
C ASP A 94 -4.99 -15.04 -1.17
N LEU A 95 -5.05 -13.93 -0.45
CA LEU A 95 -4.32 -13.65 0.79
C LEU A 95 -5.24 -13.71 2.02
N SER A 96 -6.49 -14.14 1.88
CA SER A 96 -7.49 -14.05 2.95
C SER A 96 -7.06 -14.76 4.25
N ASN A 97 -6.33 -15.87 4.13
CA ASN A 97 -5.81 -16.62 5.29
C ASN A 97 -4.51 -16.04 5.86
N SER A 98 -3.89 -15.09 5.15
CA SER A 98 -2.64 -14.42 5.51
C SER A 98 -2.87 -13.01 6.08
N ILE A 99 -4.12 -12.62 6.27
CA ILE A 99 -4.50 -11.29 6.76
C ILE A 99 -4.99 -11.39 8.20
N GLU A 100 -4.33 -10.64 9.07
CA GLU A 100 -4.69 -10.49 10.48
C GLU A 100 -5.06 -9.03 10.78
N THR A 101 -6.09 -8.82 11.60
CA THR A 101 -6.46 -7.48 12.08
C THR A 101 -5.80 -7.21 13.43
N LEU A 102 -5.06 -6.11 13.51
CA LEU A 102 -4.36 -5.66 14.69
C LEU A 102 -4.93 -4.33 15.18
N THR A 103 -4.78 -4.06 16.48
CA THR A 103 -4.98 -2.72 17.01
C THR A 103 -3.75 -1.85 16.72
N PHE A 104 -3.94 -0.53 16.63
CA PHE A 104 -2.81 0.38 16.42
C PHE A 104 -1.77 0.28 17.55
N SER A 105 -2.20 0.09 18.81
CA SER A 105 -1.29 -0.08 19.95
C SER A 105 -0.49 -1.39 19.90
N THR A 106 -1.00 -2.43 19.23
CA THR A 106 -0.25 -3.67 18.98
C THR A 106 0.80 -3.46 17.89
N PHE A 107 0.45 -2.71 16.84
CA PHE A 107 1.36 -2.36 15.75
C PHE A 107 2.47 -1.40 16.18
N ASP A 108 2.13 -0.41 17.02
CA ASP A 108 3.03 0.63 17.48
C ASP A 108 3.02 0.76 19.01
N PRO A 109 3.61 -0.20 19.73
CA PRO A 109 3.62 -0.19 21.20
C PRO A 109 4.46 0.95 21.78
N ARG A 110 5.34 1.57 20.98
CA ARG A 110 6.22 2.67 21.38
C ARG A 110 5.69 4.04 20.97
N ASN A 111 4.53 4.09 20.31
CA ASN A 111 3.93 5.31 19.78
C ASN A 111 4.89 6.12 18.86
N GLN A 112 5.72 5.42 18.08
CA GLN A 112 6.69 6.03 17.17
C GLN A 112 6.04 6.54 15.87
N TYR A 113 4.87 6.02 15.53
CA TYR A 113 4.11 6.32 14.31
C TYR A 113 2.87 7.16 14.60
N ALA A 114 2.87 7.96 15.67
CA ALA A 114 1.78 8.90 15.99
C ALA A 114 1.46 9.84 14.82
N GLY A 115 2.46 10.23 14.03
CA GLY A 115 2.27 11.03 12.82
C GLY A 115 1.53 10.29 11.70
N VAL A 116 1.77 8.98 11.55
CA VAL A 116 1.10 8.12 10.56
C VAL A 116 -0.39 8.05 10.89
N VAL A 117 -0.76 7.70 12.13
CA VAL A 117 -2.17 7.62 12.53
C VAL A 117 -2.87 8.96 12.39
N ARG A 118 -2.21 10.07 12.75
CA ARG A 118 -2.75 11.43 12.58
C ARG A 118 -3.02 11.75 11.10
N ALA A 119 -2.09 11.42 10.21
CA ALA A 119 -2.27 11.62 8.78
C ALA A 119 -3.39 10.77 8.18
N VAL A 120 -3.49 9.50 8.61
CA VAL A 120 -4.58 8.59 8.21
C VAL A 120 -5.95 9.12 8.65
N ARG A 121 -6.03 9.67 9.86
CA ARG A 121 -7.24 10.32 10.38
C ARG A 121 -7.58 11.62 9.65
N ALA A 122 -6.59 12.48 9.41
CA ALA A 122 -6.76 13.70 8.64
C ALA A 122 -7.21 13.42 7.19
N ALA A 123 -6.81 12.29 6.61
CA ALA A 123 -7.21 11.87 5.27
C ALA A 123 -8.72 11.68 5.10
N VAL A 124 -9.44 11.34 6.18
CA VAL A 124 -10.90 11.18 6.20
C VAL A 124 -11.62 12.37 6.82
N GLY A 125 -10.91 13.46 7.08
CA GLY A 125 -11.47 14.72 7.60
C GLY A 125 -11.70 14.78 9.11
N ASP A 126 -11.28 13.77 9.88
CA ASP A 126 -11.41 13.74 11.34
C ASP A 126 -10.09 13.30 11.99
N GLU A 127 -9.21 14.28 12.23
CA GLU A 127 -7.83 14.11 12.69
C GLU A 127 -7.70 13.46 14.09
N GLU A 128 -8.73 13.59 14.93
CA GLU A 128 -8.68 13.14 16.33
C GLU A 128 -9.62 11.96 16.63
N GLY A 129 -10.76 11.86 15.93
CA GLY A 129 -11.81 10.90 16.22
C GLY A 129 -11.92 9.72 15.26
N ALA A 130 -11.30 9.78 14.07
CA ALA A 130 -11.46 8.72 13.09
C ALA A 130 -10.89 7.38 13.58
N ALA A 131 -11.70 6.33 13.41
CA ALA A 131 -11.32 4.97 13.71
C ALA A 131 -10.24 4.50 12.72
N VAL A 132 -9.18 3.89 13.25
CA VAL A 132 -8.08 3.35 12.46
C VAL A 132 -7.94 1.87 12.77
N LYS A 133 -7.79 1.06 11.72
CA LYS A 133 -7.46 -0.36 11.84
C LYS A 133 -6.13 -0.64 11.18
N VAL A 134 -5.41 -1.62 11.72
CA VAL A 134 -4.18 -2.11 11.11
C VAL A 134 -4.43 -3.53 10.62
N TYR A 135 -4.02 -3.81 9.39
CA TYR A 135 -4.05 -5.15 8.83
C TYR A 135 -2.62 -5.60 8.54
N ARG A 136 -2.23 -6.75 9.12
CA ARG A 136 -0.98 -7.42 8.82
C ARG A 136 -1.23 -8.42 7.71
N VAL A 137 -0.51 -8.30 6.60
CA VAL A 137 -0.67 -9.14 5.40
C VAL A 137 0.64 -9.87 5.14
N GLU A 138 0.65 -11.19 5.33
CA GLU A 138 1.81 -12.01 4.98
C GLU A 138 1.82 -12.31 3.48
N VAL A 139 2.72 -11.65 2.74
CA VAL A 139 2.84 -11.82 1.28
C VAL A 139 3.90 -12.87 0.91
N ALA A 140 4.84 -13.17 1.82
CA ALA A 140 5.77 -14.29 1.69
C ALA A 140 6.31 -14.70 3.07
N ARG A 141 7.04 -15.82 3.11
CA ARG A 141 7.60 -16.42 4.34
C ARG A 141 8.21 -15.43 5.34
N SER A 142 8.90 -14.40 4.86
CA SER A 142 9.52 -13.38 5.69
C SER A 142 9.10 -11.97 5.30
N ARG A 143 8.07 -11.81 4.45
CA ARG A 143 7.64 -10.49 3.95
C ARG A 143 6.22 -10.22 4.41
N VAL A 144 6.08 -9.13 5.15
CA VAL A 144 4.82 -8.70 5.72
C VAL A 144 4.56 -7.27 5.30
N GLU A 145 3.29 -6.98 5.04
CA GLU A 145 2.84 -5.63 4.77
C GLU A 145 1.80 -5.20 5.82
N TYR A 146 2.02 -4.04 6.40
CA TYR A 146 1.13 -3.44 7.37
C TYR A 146 0.32 -2.35 6.69
N PHE A 147 -1.00 -2.51 6.66
CA PHE A 147 -1.92 -1.51 6.14
C PHE A 147 -2.60 -0.80 7.32
N VAL A 148 -2.23 0.46 7.56
CA VAL A 148 -2.84 1.35 8.55
C VAL A 148 -3.93 2.15 7.85
N LEU A 149 -5.19 1.84 8.09
CA LEU A 149 -6.32 2.27 7.27
C LEU A 149 -7.42 2.97 8.08
N ALA A 150 -8.08 3.93 7.44
CA ALA A 150 -9.32 4.58 7.86
C ALA A 150 -10.39 4.43 6.78
N LEU A 151 -11.66 4.48 7.19
CA LEU A 151 -12.81 4.50 6.29
C LEU A 151 -13.13 5.95 5.90
N ASP A 152 -13.12 6.22 4.60
CA ASP A 152 -13.69 7.43 4.02
C ASP A 152 -15.11 7.13 3.56
N GLY A 153 -16.07 7.42 4.44
CA GLY A 153 -17.49 7.26 4.13
C GLY A 153 -18.04 8.31 3.17
N THR A 154 -17.29 9.39 2.88
CA THR A 154 -17.71 10.45 1.96
C THR A 154 -17.44 10.06 0.52
N GLU A 155 -16.26 9.49 0.26
CA GLU A 155 -15.81 9.11 -1.09
C GLU A 155 -16.00 7.61 -1.37
N GLY A 156 -16.46 6.82 -0.38
CA GLY A 156 -16.61 5.37 -0.52
C GLY A 156 -15.25 4.67 -0.68
N LEU A 157 -14.27 5.10 0.12
CA LEU A 157 -12.89 4.63 0.04
C LEU A 157 -12.41 4.06 1.37
N VAL A 158 -11.37 3.24 1.27
CA VAL A 158 -10.47 2.90 2.37
C VAL A 158 -9.14 3.59 2.07
N VAL A 159 -8.73 4.48 2.96
CA VAL A 159 -7.52 5.31 2.77
C VAL A 159 -6.56 5.12 3.93
N GLY A 160 -5.26 5.28 3.67
CA GLY A 160 -4.27 5.22 4.73
C GLY A 160 -2.84 5.04 4.25
N LEU A 161 -2.04 4.28 4.99
CA LEU A 161 -0.62 4.06 4.68
C LEU A 161 -0.26 2.58 4.76
N ARG A 162 0.59 2.13 3.85
CA ARG A 162 1.20 0.80 3.84
C ARG A 162 2.66 0.89 4.25
N ALA A 163 3.10 0.01 5.15
CA ALA A 163 4.51 -0.24 5.41
C ALA A 163 4.89 -1.66 4.99
N LYS A 164 6.11 -1.84 4.48
CA LYS A 164 6.70 -3.15 4.20
C LYS A 164 7.68 -3.51 5.31
N ALA A 165 7.68 -4.77 5.69
CA ALA A 165 8.52 -5.29 6.75
C ALA A 165 9.07 -6.67 6.38
N ILE A 166 10.25 -6.97 6.93
CA ILE A 166 10.80 -8.32 6.98
C ILE A 166 10.68 -8.85 8.41
N GLU A 167 10.13 -10.06 8.54
CA GLU A 167 10.01 -10.78 9.81
C GLU A 167 10.70 -12.14 9.66
N THR A 168 11.59 -12.48 10.61
CA THR A 168 12.42 -13.70 10.60
C THR A 168 12.14 -14.62 11.76
#